data_AF-A0A1A8LIV1-F1
#
_entry.id   AF-A0A1A8LIV1-F1
#
_cell.length_a   1.000
_cell.length_b   1.000
_cell.length_c   1.000
_cell.angle_alpha   90.00
_cell.angle_beta   90.00
_cell.angle_gamma   90.00
#
_symmetry.space_group_name_H-M   'P 1'
#
loop_
_entity.id
_entity.type
_entity.pdbx_description
1 polymer ?
#
loop_
_entity_poly.entity_id
_entity_poly.type
_entity_poly.pdbx_seq_one_letter_code
_entity_poly.pdbx_strand_id
1 'polypeptide(L)'
;MVEPENRSRREMSGEARAKARGLSDRRRDDVSVSPGQPGSFVSLSDCGLNVHKQCSKVVPNDCQPDLRHVKKVYSCDLTTLVKAHNTKRPMVVDMCIQEIEARGLQSEGLYRISGFSELIEDVKLTFDRDGEKADISSNIYEDINIITGALKLYFRELPIPLI
;
A
#
# COMPACT_ATOMS: atom_id res chain seq x y z
N MET A 1 63.30 24.31 -10.55
CA MET A 1 62.78 23.23 -9.69
C MET A 1 61.27 23.29 -9.85
N VAL A 2 60.66 22.70 -10.89
CA VAL A 2 60.45 21.27 -11.18
C VAL A 2 59.70 20.57 -10.04
N GLU A 3 58.39 20.35 -10.28
CA GLU A 3 57.48 19.31 -9.71
C GLU A 3 58.09 17.88 -9.88
N PRO A 4 57.44 16.71 -9.62
CA PRO A 4 56.07 16.34 -9.23
C PRO A 4 56.08 15.28 -8.08
N GLU A 5 55.03 14.59 -7.60
CA GLU A 5 54.07 13.66 -8.22
C GLU A 5 52.90 13.45 -7.22
N ASN A 6 51.64 13.70 -7.57
CA ASN A 6 50.75 12.97 -8.49
C ASN A 6 50.12 11.70 -7.86
N ARG A 7 48.79 11.68 -7.74
CA ARG A 7 47.90 10.56 -8.15
C ARG A 7 46.43 10.99 -7.98
N SER A 8 45.83 11.50 -9.06
CA SER A 8 44.81 10.85 -9.93
C SER A 8 43.37 10.99 -9.42
N ARG A 9 42.46 11.71 -10.09
CA ARG A 9 42.03 11.71 -11.50
C ARG A 9 41.06 10.56 -11.84
N ARG A 10 39.81 10.95 -12.11
CA ARG A 10 38.93 10.57 -13.24
C ARG A 10 37.61 11.35 -13.01
N GLU A 11 37.27 12.40 -13.76
CA GLU A 11 36.88 12.44 -15.19
C GLU A 11 35.85 11.34 -15.51
N MET A 12 34.70 11.55 -16.15
CA MET A 12 34.18 12.62 -17.00
C MET A 12 32.74 12.23 -17.42
N SER A 13 32.07 13.16 -18.11
CA SER A 13 30.93 12.94 -19.03
C SER A 13 29.56 12.84 -18.37
N GLY A 14 28.52 13.56 -18.80
CA GLY A 14 28.31 14.18 -20.11
C GLY A 14 26.90 13.79 -20.57
N GLU A 15 26.05 14.80 -20.71
CA GLU A 15 25.04 14.95 -21.75
C GLU A 15 24.31 13.69 -22.27
N ALA A 16 23.01 13.56 -21.96
CA ALA A 16 22.08 12.83 -22.82
C ALA A 16 20.68 13.43 -22.78
N ARG A 17 20.43 14.27 -23.78
CA ARG A 17 19.14 14.79 -24.22
C ARG A 17 18.28 13.65 -24.82
N ALA A 18 16.97 13.86 -24.79
CA ALA A 18 15.95 13.25 -25.67
C ALA A 18 15.43 11.84 -25.31
N LYS A 19 14.11 11.72 -25.16
CA LYS A 19 13.17 11.45 -26.28
C LYS A 19 11.89 10.79 -25.74
N ALA A 20 10.95 11.60 -25.26
CA ALA A 20 9.57 11.15 -25.04
C ALA A 20 8.85 11.06 -26.39
N ARG A 21 9.04 9.95 -27.13
CA ARG A 21 8.14 9.52 -28.21
C ARG A 21 8.17 7.99 -28.36
N GLY A 22 7.03 7.38 -28.06
CA GLY A 22 6.48 6.20 -28.73
C GLY A 22 7.34 4.95 -28.79
N LEU A 23 7.06 3.99 -27.91
CA LEU A 23 7.10 2.58 -28.28
C LEU A 23 5.76 1.93 -27.95
N SER A 24 4.92 1.91 -28.97
CA SER A 24 4.02 0.80 -29.26
C SER A 24 4.75 -0.55 -29.14
N ASP A 25 4.05 -1.51 -28.53
CA ASP A 25 4.15 -2.94 -28.84
C ASP A 25 5.52 -3.59 -28.63
N ARG A 26 5.76 -4.12 -27.42
CA ARG A 26 6.55 -5.36 -27.23
C ARG A 26 6.41 -5.93 -25.82
N ARG A 27 6.05 -7.21 -25.82
CA ARG A 27 5.98 -8.19 -24.72
C ARG A 27 4.63 -8.34 -24.00
N ARG A 28 3.71 -8.91 -24.79
CA ARG A 28 2.96 -10.10 -24.38
C ARG A 28 3.98 -11.18 -23.92
N ASP A 29 3.59 -12.02 -22.97
CA ASP A 29 4.28 -13.28 -22.60
C ASP A 29 5.36 -13.20 -21.50
N ASP A 30 4.95 -12.89 -20.27
CA ASP A 30 5.34 -13.74 -19.12
C ASP A 30 4.17 -13.82 -18.14
N VAL A 31 3.11 -14.48 -18.61
CA VAL A 31 2.01 -14.94 -17.77
C VAL A 31 2.37 -16.37 -17.39
N SER A 32 2.91 -16.53 -16.18
CA SER A 32 3.18 -17.83 -15.58
C SER A 32 1.83 -18.45 -15.18
N VAL A 33 1.21 -19.18 -16.12
CA VAL A 33 -0.05 -19.91 -15.87
C VAL A 33 0.26 -21.19 -15.09
N SER A 34 -0.15 -21.24 -13.82
CA SER A 34 -0.29 -22.52 -13.13
C SER A 34 -1.61 -23.16 -13.58
N PRO A 35 -1.62 -24.38 -14.15
CA PRO A 35 -2.83 -25.00 -14.66
C PRO A 35 -3.60 -25.68 -13.52
N GLY A 36 -4.80 -25.18 -13.23
CA GLY A 36 -5.80 -25.93 -12.47
C GLY A 36 -6.53 -25.10 -11.42
N GLN A 37 -7.64 -24.46 -11.81
CA GLN A 37 -8.94 -24.38 -11.10
C GLN A 37 -9.81 -23.21 -11.63
N PRO A 38 -11.16 -23.36 -11.64
CA PRO A 38 -12.08 -22.30 -12.07
C PRO A 38 -12.09 -21.17 -11.03
N GLY A 39 -11.56 -20.00 -11.43
CA GLY A 39 -11.33 -18.85 -10.56
C GLY A 39 -9.96 -18.17 -10.74
N SER A 40 -9.29 -18.35 -11.90
CA SER A 40 -7.93 -17.87 -12.11
C SER A 40 -7.83 -16.35 -12.10
N PHE A 41 -7.23 -15.82 -11.04
CA PHE A 41 -6.82 -14.44 -10.92
C PHE A 41 -5.43 -14.27 -11.55
N VAL A 42 -5.23 -13.17 -12.26
CA VAL A 42 -3.94 -12.80 -12.88
C VAL A 42 -3.36 -11.69 -12.01
N SER A 43 -2.28 -11.98 -11.31
CA SER A 43 -1.44 -10.97 -10.69
C SER A 43 -0.57 -10.36 -11.78
N LEU A 44 -0.77 -9.08 -12.09
CA LEU A 44 0.08 -8.39 -13.04
C LEU A 44 1.44 -8.18 -12.40
N SER A 45 2.45 -8.84 -12.96
CA SER A 45 3.81 -8.78 -12.47
C SER A 45 4.21 -7.33 -12.26
N ASP A 46 4.09 -6.44 -13.26
CA ASP A 46 4.65 -5.08 -13.20
C ASP A 46 4.03 -4.08 -12.21
N CYS A 47 2.82 -4.32 -11.67
CA CYS A 47 2.19 -3.43 -10.67
C CYS A 47 1.57 -4.11 -9.44
N GLY A 48 1.61 -5.44 -9.35
CA GLY A 48 0.96 -6.17 -8.25
C GLY A 48 -0.57 -6.06 -8.26
N LEU A 49 -1.15 -5.56 -9.35
CA LEU A 49 -2.59 -5.46 -9.50
C LEU A 49 -3.17 -6.85 -9.76
N ASN A 50 -4.29 -7.08 -9.10
CA ASN A 50 -4.86 -8.38 -8.88
C ASN A 50 -6.20 -8.35 -9.61
N VAL A 51 -6.29 -8.99 -10.79
CA VAL A 51 -7.45 -8.88 -11.68
C VAL A 51 -7.87 -10.23 -12.27
N HIS A 52 -9.16 -10.41 -12.55
CA HIS A 52 -9.61 -11.60 -13.28
C HIS A 52 -9.00 -11.66 -14.68
N LYS A 53 -8.75 -12.88 -15.18
CA LYS A 53 -8.23 -13.12 -16.54
C LYS A 53 -9.03 -12.41 -17.65
N GLN A 54 -10.35 -12.32 -17.48
CA GLN A 54 -11.24 -11.62 -18.41
C GLN A 54 -11.22 -10.09 -18.23
N CYS A 55 -11.02 -9.63 -17.00
CA CYS A 55 -10.94 -8.20 -16.66
C CYS A 55 -9.59 -7.58 -17.03
N SER A 56 -8.53 -8.38 -17.22
CA SER A 56 -7.21 -7.90 -17.67
C SER A 56 -7.24 -7.09 -18.97
N LYS A 57 -8.25 -7.29 -19.83
CA LYS A 57 -8.39 -6.56 -21.11
C LYS A 57 -9.09 -5.20 -20.99
N VAL A 58 -9.75 -4.93 -19.87
CA VAL A 58 -10.52 -3.68 -19.62
C VAL A 58 -9.84 -2.76 -18.59
N VAL A 59 -8.74 -3.21 -17.99
CA VAL A 59 -7.97 -2.40 -17.04
C VAL A 59 -7.18 -1.34 -17.83
N PRO A 60 -7.40 -0.03 -17.56
CA PRO A 60 -6.60 1.04 -18.15
C PRO A 60 -5.10 0.84 -17.85
N ASN A 61 -4.23 1.20 -18.78
CA ASN A 61 -2.77 1.07 -18.64
C ASN A 61 -2.15 2.11 -17.67
N ASP A 62 -2.85 2.51 -16.62
CA ASP A 62 -2.36 3.38 -15.54
C ASP A 62 -1.51 2.59 -14.54
N CYS A 63 -0.55 1.85 -15.07
CA CYS A 63 0.34 0.99 -14.31
C CYS A 63 1.42 1.85 -13.63
N GLN A 64 1.15 2.32 -12.41
CA GLN A 64 2.20 2.88 -11.54
C GLN A 64 2.94 1.74 -10.81
N PRO A 65 4.17 1.39 -11.22
CA PRO A 65 4.95 0.32 -10.60
C PRO A 65 5.41 0.65 -9.17
N ASP A 66 5.38 1.91 -8.75
CA ASP A 66 5.70 2.34 -7.39
C ASP A 66 4.73 1.80 -6.32
N LEU A 67 3.50 1.40 -6.70
CA LEU A 67 2.55 0.76 -5.77
C LEU A 67 2.82 -0.73 -5.53
N ARG A 68 3.71 -1.36 -6.30
CA ARG A 68 3.99 -2.81 -6.25
C ARG A 68 4.61 -3.27 -4.92
N HIS A 69 5.20 -2.34 -4.15
CA HIS A 69 5.76 -2.61 -2.82
C HIS A 69 4.82 -2.29 -1.66
N VAL A 70 3.63 -1.76 -1.94
CA VAL A 70 2.63 -1.46 -0.91
C VAL A 70 1.91 -2.77 -0.60
N LYS A 71 2.32 -3.45 0.48
CA LYS A 71 1.56 -4.58 1.04
C LYS A 71 0.24 -4.03 1.57
N LYS A 72 -0.77 -3.99 0.71
CA LYS A 72 -2.10 -3.53 1.09
C LYS A 72 -2.61 -4.36 2.26
N VAL A 73 -2.84 -3.68 3.38
CA VAL A 73 -3.44 -4.20 4.60
C VAL A 73 -4.96 -4.06 4.52
N TYR A 74 -5.44 -2.97 3.92
CA TYR A 74 -6.85 -2.75 3.61
C TYR A 74 -7.25 -3.52 2.34
N SER A 75 -8.52 -3.92 2.26
CA SER A 75 -9.08 -4.72 1.16
C SER A 75 -8.43 -6.10 0.95
N CYS A 76 -7.64 -6.59 1.91
CA CYS A 76 -7.10 -7.95 1.90
C CYS A 76 -7.98 -8.88 2.75
N ASP A 77 -8.05 -10.15 2.36
CA ASP A 77 -8.72 -11.17 3.16
C ASP A 77 -8.10 -11.25 4.56
N LEU A 78 -8.95 -11.14 5.58
CA LEU A 78 -8.54 -11.19 6.98
C LEU A 78 -7.70 -12.43 7.29
N THR A 79 -8.16 -13.61 6.85
CA THR A 79 -7.47 -14.89 7.05
C THR A 79 -6.08 -14.91 6.41
N THR A 80 -5.94 -14.29 5.23
CA THR A 80 -4.67 -14.22 4.51
C THR A 80 -3.70 -13.30 5.23
N LEU A 81 -4.17 -12.12 5.66
CA LEU A 81 -3.37 -11.14 6.39
C LEU A 81 -2.85 -11.70 7.71
N VAL A 82 -3.73 -12.33 8.50
CA VAL A 82 -3.40 -12.94 9.79
C VAL A 82 -2.38 -14.07 9.64
N LYS A 83 -2.53 -14.93 8.62
CA LYS A 83 -1.55 -15.98 8.30
C LYS A 83 -0.21 -15.42 7.82
N ALA A 84 -0.23 -14.38 7.00
CA ALA A 84 0.99 -13.77 6.45
C ALA A 84 1.84 -13.07 7.53
N HIS A 85 1.19 -12.45 8.51
CA HIS A 85 1.85 -11.77 9.63
C HIS A 85 2.07 -12.67 10.85
N ASN A 86 1.52 -13.89 10.85
CA ASN A 86 1.58 -14.83 11.96
C ASN A 86 1.09 -14.24 13.29
N THR A 87 0.07 -13.39 13.22
CA THR A 87 -0.58 -12.77 14.38
C THR A 87 -1.92 -13.43 14.66
N LYS A 88 -2.56 -13.15 15.81
CA LYS A 88 -3.92 -13.63 16.11
C LYS A 88 -5.01 -12.74 15.49
N ARG A 89 -4.66 -11.49 15.21
CA ARG A 89 -5.55 -10.44 14.70
C ARG A 89 -4.74 -9.41 13.88
N PRO A 90 -5.37 -8.64 12.99
CA PRO A 90 -4.68 -7.64 12.18
C PRO A 90 -4.03 -6.55 13.01
N MET A 91 -2.84 -6.10 12.60
CA MET A 91 -2.12 -5.00 13.24
C MET A 91 -2.96 -3.71 13.30
N VAL A 92 -3.76 -3.42 12.26
CA VAL A 92 -4.66 -2.25 12.22
C VAL A 92 -5.64 -2.28 13.40
N VAL A 93 -6.20 -3.45 13.70
CA VAL A 93 -7.16 -3.61 14.79
C VAL A 93 -6.47 -3.50 16.14
N ASP A 94 -5.23 -3.98 16.26
CA ASP A 94 -4.42 -3.83 17.48
C ASP A 94 -4.09 -2.37 17.77
N MET A 95 -3.45 -1.70 16.81
CA MET A 95 -2.98 -0.34 16.97
C MET A 95 -4.12 0.66 17.16
N CYS A 96 -5.17 0.59 16.33
CA CYS A 96 -6.30 1.51 16.45
C CYS A 96 -7.00 1.36 17.80
N ILE A 97 -7.22 0.14 18.29
CA ILE A 97 -7.89 -0.07 19.59
C ILE A 97 -7.01 0.44 20.72
N GLN A 98 -5.71 0.13 20.72
CA GLN A 98 -4.78 0.63 21.74
C GLN A 98 -4.79 2.16 21.82
N GLU A 99 -4.77 2.84 20.67
CA GLU A 99 -4.79 4.31 20.63
C GLU A 99 -6.14 4.88 21.07
N ILE A 100 -7.25 4.25 20.70
CA ILE A 100 -8.59 4.65 21.14
C ILE A 100 -8.77 4.43 22.65
N GLU A 101 -8.25 3.34 23.21
CA GLU A 101 -8.31 3.08 24.64
C GLU A 101 -7.39 4.03 25.43
N ALA A 102 -6.24 4.40 24.87
CA ALA A 102 -5.28 5.29 25.52
C ALA A 102 -5.80 6.73 25.71
N ARG A 103 -6.50 7.30 24.71
CA ARG A 103 -6.96 8.71 24.77
C ARG A 103 -8.44 8.95 24.45
N GLY A 104 -9.10 8.01 23.79
CA GLY A 104 -10.45 8.17 23.24
C GLY A 104 -11.60 7.86 24.20
N LEU A 105 -11.35 7.19 25.32
CA LEU A 105 -12.42 6.72 26.23
C LEU A 105 -13.26 7.85 26.86
N GLN A 106 -12.71 9.07 26.93
CA GLN A 106 -13.41 10.26 27.44
C GLN A 106 -14.00 11.14 26.32
N SER A 107 -13.85 10.75 25.06
CA SER A 107 -14.35 11.50 23.91
C SER A 107 -15.85 11.29 23.74
N GLU A 108 -16.61 12.40 23.65
CA GLU A 108 -18.06 12.33 23.46
C GLU A 108 -18.39 11.79 22.06
N GLY A 109 -19.30 10.82 21.99
CA GLY A 109 -19.78 10.30 20.70
C GLY A 109 -18.77 9.42 19.95
N LEU A 110 -17.81 8.81 20.65
CA LEU A 110 -16.86 7.84 20.10
C LEU A 110 -17.56 6.79 19.22
N TYR A 111 -16.99 6.50 18.04
CA TYR A 111 -17.56 5.67 16.97
C TYR A 111 -18.84 6.19 16.29
N ARG A 112 -19.63 7.05 16.93
CA ARG A 112 -20.83 7.68 16.32
C ARG A 112 -20.44 8.88 15.46
N ILE A 113 -19.54 9.72 15.96
CA ILE A 113 -19.00 10.86 15.23
C ILE A 113 -17.95 10.33 14.25
N SER A 114 -17.91 10.94 13.06
CA SER A 114 -16.89 10.65 12.05
C SER A 114 -15.94 11.83 11.98
N GLY A 115 -14.64 11.54 12.02
CA GLY A 115 -13.61 12.54 11.73
C GLY A 115 -13.58 12.90 10.23
N PHE A 116 -12.61 13.73 9.86
CA PHE A 116 -12.41 14.13 8.46
C PHE A 116 -12.08 12.93 7.57
N SER A 117 -12.89 12.70 6.53
CA SER A 117 -12.72 11.58 5.59
C SER A 117 -11.34 11.54 4.92
N GLU A 118 -10.78 12.70 4.58
CA GLU A 118 -9.45 12.83 3.99
C GLU A 118 -8.36 12.27 4.92
N LEU A 119 -8.45 12.56 6.22
CA LEU A 119 -7.50 12.03 7.21
C LEU A 119 -7.73 10.56 7.51
N ILE A 120 -8.97 10.08 7.42
CA ILE A 120 -9.29 8.65 7.54
C ILE A 120 -8.64 7.87 6.39
N GLU A 121 -8.70 8.40 5.16
CA GLU A 121 -8.03 7.80 4.01
C GLU A 121 -6.51 7.88 4.13
N ASP A 122 -5.97 8.97 4.67
CA ASP A 122 -4.53 9.10 4.93
C ASP A 122 -4.01 8.07 5.95
N VAL A 123 -4.75 7.82 7.03
CA VAL A 123 -4.44 6.73 7.99
C VAL A 123 -4.41 5.39 7.29
N LYS A 124 -5.40 5.11 6.43
CA LYS A 124 -5.45 3.89 5.63
C LYS A 124 -4.20 3.74 4.74
N LEU A 125 -3.82 4.80 4.02
CA LEU A 125 -2.64 4.79 3.15
C LEU A 125 -1.36 4.56 3.96
N THR A 126 -1.26 5.15 5.14
CA THR A 126 -0.14 4.95 6.06
C THR A 126 -0.05 3.50 6.54
N PHE A 127 -1.18 2.86 6.87
CA PHE A 127 -1.20 1.42 7.16
C PHE A 127 -0.84 0.54 5.96
N ASP A 128 -1.32 0.87 4.76
CA ASP A 128 -0.98 0.13 3.55
C ASP A 128 0.52 0.24 3.21
N ARG A 129 1.15 1.40 3.48
CA ARG A 129 2.57 1.66 3.22
C ARG A 129 3.50 1.10 4.30
N ASP A 130 3.21 1.40 5.56
CA ASP A 130 4.12 1.18 6.69
C ASP A 130 3.71 -0.03 7.56
N GLY A 131 2.49 -0.54 7.42
CA GLY A 131 1.98 -1.70 8.15
C GLY A 131 2.01 -1.50 9.67
N GLU A 132 2.74 -2.37 10.37
CA GLU A 132 2.91 -2.31 11.83
C GLU A 132 3.74 -1.09 12.30
N LYS A 133 4.45 -0.42 11.38
CA LYS A 133 5.23 0.80 11.67
C LYS A 133 4.44 2.08 11.43
N ALA A 134 3.14 1.98 11.10
CA ALA A 134 2.29 3.13 10.89
C ALA A 134 2.21 3.99 12.16
N ASP A 135 2.55 5.27 12.06
CA ASP A 135 2.41 6.20 13.19
C ASP A 135 0.99 6.77 13.18
N ILE A 136 0.19 6.36 14.16
CA ILE A 136 -1.18 6.85 14.38
C ILE A 136 -1.32 7.63 15.69
N SER A 137 -0.19 8.10 16.23
CA SER A 137 -0.15 8.82 17.49
C SER A 137 -0.94 10.14 17.45
N SER A 138 -1.29 10.64 18.63
CA SER A 138 -1.95 11.94 18.80
C SER A 138 -1.18 13.13 18.21
N ASN A 139 0.11 12.98 17.90
CA ASN A 139 0.93 14.03 17.29
C ASN A 139 0.63 14.20 15.80
N ILE A 140 0.22 13.14 15.11
CA ILE A 140 -0.18 13.20 13.69
C ILE A 140 -1.69 13.39 13.57
N TYR A 141 -2.47 12.63 14.35
CA TYR A 141 -3.93 12.66 14.29
C TYR A 141 -4.49 13.12 15.63
N GLU A 142 -4.70 14.43 15.78
CA GLU A 142 -5.25 15.02 17.02
C GLU A 142 -6.66 14.50 17.34
N ASP A 143 -7.51 14.34 16.33
CA ASP A 143 -8.89 13.87 16.50
C ASP A 143 -8.97 12.33 16.49
N ILE A 144 -9.42 11.76 17.62
CA ILE A 144 -9.59 10.31 17.76
C ILE A 144 -10.71 9.76 16.86
N ASN A 145 -11.65 10.61 16.42
CA ASN A 145 -12.71 10.19 15.51
C ASN A 145 -12.15 9.79 14.13
N ILE A 146 -10.94 10.25 13.79
CA ILE A 146 -10.21 9.79 12.60
C ILE A 146 -9.78 8.33 12.77
N ILE A 147 -9.19 7.97 13.91
CA ILE A 147 -8.73 6.60 14.19
C ILE A 147 -9.91 5.63 14.28
N THR A 148 -11.00 6.03 14.96
CA THR A 148 -12.24 5.23 14.97
C THR A 148 -12.84 5.09 13.56
N GLY A 149 -12.73 6.14 12.74
CA GLY A 149 -13.12 6.16 11.33
C GLY A 149 -12.34 5.16 10.50
N ALA A 150 -11.02 5.14 10.64
CA ALA A 150 -10.12 4.21 9.95
C ALA A 150 -10.42 2.75 10.35
N LEU A 151 -10.63 2.50 11.65
CA LEU A 151 -11.02 1.17 12.13
C LEU A 151 -12.37 0.71 11.55
N LYS A 152 -13.36 1.60 11.49
CA LYS A 152 -14.66 1.32 10.84
C LYS A 152 -14.48 1.04 9.35
N LEU A 153 -13.65 1.82 8.67
CA LEU A 153 -13.35 1.66 7.25
C LEU A 153 -12.70 0.31 6.97
N TYR A 154 -11.76 -0.13 7.83
CA TYR A 154 -11.08 -1.42 7.69
C TYR A 154 -12.08 -2.58 7.60
N PHE A 155 -13.03 -2.66 8.54
CA PHE A 155 -14.04 -3.71 8.53
C PHE A 155 -14.99 -3.63 7.35
N ARG A 156 -15.28 -2.42 6.85
CA ARG A 156 -16.15 -2.21 5.69
C ARG A 156 -15.49 -2.63 4.38
N GLU A 157 -14.17 -2.53 4.28
CA GLU A 157 -13.42 -2.87 3.07
C GLU A 157 -12.97 -4.33 3.00
N LEU A 158 -13.24 -5.13 4.03
CA LEU A 158 -12.95 -6.57 3.98
C LEU A 158 -13.77 -7.23 2.85
N PRO A 159 -13.14 -8.07 2.01
CA PRO A 159 -13.82 -8.77 0.92
C PRO A 159 -14.89 -9.76 1.44
N ILE A 160 -14.67 -10.30 2.64
CA ILE A 160 -15.61 -11.16 3.35
C ILE A 160 -16.02 -10.40 4.61
N PRO A 161 -17.31 -10.11 4.82
CA PRO A 161 -17.77 -9.48 6.05
C PRO A 161 -17.44 -10.37 7.25
N LEU A 162 -17.24 -9.75 8.41
CA LEU A 162 -16.89 -10.47 9.63
C LEU A 162 -18.02 -11.38 10.17
N ILE A 163 -19.27 -11.16 9.73
CA ILE A 163 -20.47 -11.89 10.16
C ILE A 163 -21.32 -12.32 8.97
#